data_AF-A0A922FZ84-F1
#
_entry.id   AF-A0A922FZ84-F1
#
_cell.length_a   1.000
_cell.length_b   1.000
_cell.length_c   1.000
_cell.angle_alpha   90.00
_cell.angle_beta   90.00
_cell.angle_gamma   90.00
#
_symmetry.space_group_name_H-M   'P 1'
#
loop_
_entity.id
_entity.type
_entity.pdbx_description
1 polymer ?
#
loop_
_entity_poly.entity_id
_entity_poly.type
_entity_poly.pdbx_seq_one_letter_code
_entity_poly.pdbx_strand_id
1 'polypeptide(L)'
;MAPDAEKNSSKGQAWFCTTGLPSDIVIEVDDMTFHLHRFPLMSKSRQLHQLIIEEEMKTERREETDRNGGVEVEGNEIEEVQCYITLPPDFPGGSEAFEMAAKFCYGVKIDLNASNVALLRCAGEVLEMTEEYSEDNLISKTERLLSQSVLKSLKDSVRALKSCEKVMHLAEALGITQRCIDSIASRASSADPSLFGWPMSDGANTGNEARGTSAANQQILWNGIETSGRRKGLRRGPNAESWLEDLVLLSLPFFKRLISAMKAEDLSPEIIESCLILYAKKHIPGISRLNNRRPSSSSSSSSIANSESEQRELLETIISNLPLEKSSSRSSSTATRFLFGLLRTVNILNASEDCRAALEKKIGSQLEQASLDDLLIPSYSYLNETLYDVDCVERILTHFLHGLEQQRIQGENIDNGDGVDRVRSPALMLVGKLIDAYLSEIASDANLKPEKFYSLAISLPGQARLFDDGLYGAVDVYLKVH
;
A
#
# COMPACT_ATOMS: atom_id res chain seq x y z
N MET A 1 23.18 23.60 -49.80
CA MET A 1 24.18 23.65 -48.72
C MET A 1 23.48 24.13 -47.47
N ALA A 2 22.97 23.18 -46.69
CA ALA A 2 22.51 23.37 -45.31
C ALA A 2 23.28 22.32 -44.51
N PRO A 3 23.87 22.66 -43.35
CA PRO A 3 24.74 21.74 -42.64
C PRO A 3 23.91 20.68 -41.91
N ASP A 4 24.46 19.47 -41.91
CA ASP A 4 23.97 18.31 -41.19
C ASP A 4 23.77 18.60 -39.70
N ALA A 5 22.60 18.20 -39.19
CA ALA A 5 22.36 18.16 -37.76
C ALA A 5 23.12 16.97 -37.17
N GLU A 6 24.25 17.24 -36.53
CA GLU A 6 24.92 16.30 -35.65
C GLU A 6 23.92 15.76 -34.61
N LYS A 7 23.66 14.45 -34.68
CA LYS A 7 23.02 13.73 -33.57
C LYS A 7 23.93 13.85 -32.36
N ASN A 8 23.51 14.66 -31.39
CA ASN A 8 24.11 14.68 -30.06
C ASN A 8 24.00 13.28 -29.44
N SER A 9 25.10 12.52 -29.48
CA SER A 9 25.32 11.35 -28.63
C SER A 9 25.24 11.82 -27.17
N SER A 10 24.21 11.37 -26.46
CA SER A 10 24.17 11.52 -25.00
C SER A 10 25.38 10.78 -24.44
N LYS A 11 26.22 11.46 -23.66
CA LYS A 11 27.36 10.83 -22.97
C LYS A 11 26.85 9.70 -22.07
N GLY A 12 26.87 8.46 -22.57
CA GLY A 12 26.54 7.25 -21.80
C GLY A 12 27.54 7.06 -20.66
N GLN A 13 27.08 6.49 -19.54
CA GLN A 13 27.97 6.14 -18.43
C GLN A 13 28.70 4.84 -18.77
N ALA A 14 30.00 4.75 -18.50
CA ALA A 14 30.80 3.56 -18.78
C ALA A 14 31.27 2.88 -17.50
N TRP A 15 31.15 1.55 -17.46
CA TRP A 15 31.62 0.69 -16.38
C TRP A 15 32.78 -0.19 -16.88
N PHE A 16 33.86 -0.25 -16.11
CA PHE A 16 35.06 -1.01 -16.46
C PHE A 16 35.36 -2.07 -15.41
N CYS A 17 35.56 -3.32 -15.85
CA CYS A 17 36.05 -4.36 -14.96
C CYS A 17 37.55 -4.18 -14.72
N THR A 18 37.97 -3.89 -13.48
CA THR A 18 39.39 -3.73 -13.14
C THR A 18 40.05 -5.10 -12.85
N THR A 19 40.28 -5.88 -13.90
CA THR A 19 41.09 -7.12 -13.83
C THR A 19 42.57 -6.87 -14.08
N GLY A 20 42.93 -5.68 -14.59
CA GLY A 20 44.28 -5.35 -15.06
C GLY A 20 44.58 -5.80 -16.49
N LEU A 21 43.62 -6.47 -17.15
CA LEU A 21 43.68 -6.82 -18.56
C LEU A 21 42.82 -5.84 -19.39
N PRO A 22 43.14 -5.63 -20.67
CA PRO A 22 42.25 -4.89 -21.56
C PRO A 22 40.93 -5.65 -21.71
N SER A 23 39.81 -4.92 -21.75
CA SER A 23 38.52 -5.52 -22.06
C SER A 23 38.56 -6.08 -23.48
N ASP A 24 37.90 -7.21 -23.70
CA ASP A 24 37.85 -7.88 -25.01
C ASP A 24 36.42 -7.89 -25.59
N ILE A 25 35.45 -7.41 -24.80
CA ILE A 25 34.03 -7.30 -25.14
C ILE A 25 33.43 -6.03 -24.50
N VAL A 26 32.52 -5.39 -25.23
CA VAL A 26 31.69 -4.27 -24.75
C VAL A 26 30.23 -4.68 -24.83
N ILE A 27 29.50 -4.55 -23.72
CA ILE A 27 28.07 -4.81 -23.66
C ILE A 27 27.34 -3.52 -23.31
N GLU A 28 26.37 -3.13 -24.12
CA GLU A 28 25.50 -1.98 -23.89
C GLU A 28 24.16 -2.42 -23.30
N VAL A 29 23.76 -1.80 -22.20
CA VAL A 29 22.47 -2.02 -21.52
C VAL A 29 21.92 -0.66 -21.09
N ASP A 30 20.73 -0.31 -21.56
CA ASP A 30 20.12 1.00 -21.38
C ASP A 30 21.05 2.16 -21.82
N ASP A 31 21.41 3.05 -20.90
CA ASP A 31 22.33 4.18 -21.09
C ASP A 31 23.75 3.90 -20.57
N MET A 32 24.05 2.63 -20.25
CA MET A 32 25.34 2.19 -19.72
C MET A 32 26.10 1.25 -20.67
N THR A 33 27.40 1.49 -20.81
CA THR A 33 28.33 0.64 -21.56
C THR A 33 29.29 -0.09 -20.62
N PHE A 34 29.36 -1.42 -20.73
CA PHE A 34 30.15 -2.29 -19.87
C PHE A 34 31.36 -2.87 -20.62
N HIS A 35 32.56 -2.48 -20.21
CA HIS A 35 33.82 -3.03 -20.70
C HIS A 35 34.20 -4.26 -19.87
N LEU A 36 34.10 -5.44 -20.50
CA LEU A 36 34.09 -6.75 -19.85
C LEU A 36 35.08 -7.72 -20.53
N HIS A 37 35.06 -8.97 -20.08
CA HIS A 37 35.88 -10.09 -20.55
C HIS A 37 34.96 -11.24 -20.97
N ARG A 38 35.18 -11.84 -22.15
CA ARG A 38 34.34 -12.93 -22.68
C ARG A 38 34.26 -14.13 -21.74
N PHE A 39 35.41 -14.64 -21.28
CA PHE A 39 35.50 -15.91 -20.56
C PHE A 39 34.63 -15.97 -19.28
N PRO A 40 34.70 -14.99 -18.34
CA PRO A 40 33.83 -14.98 -17.16
C PRO A 40 32.34 -15.03 -17.51
N LEU A 41 31.91 -14.28 -18.53
CA LEU A 41 30.51 -14.22 -18.95
C LEU A 41 30.04 -15.55 -19.55
N MET A 42 30.82 -16.09 -20.50
CA MET A 42 30.53 -17.36 -21.19
C MET A 42 30.48 -18.55 -20.23
N SER A 43 31.25 -18.53 -19.15
CA SER A 43 31.27 -19.59 -18.15
C SER A 43 30.01 -19.65 -17.26
N LYS A 44 29.17 -18.60 -17.26
CA LYS A 44 28.04 -18.47 -16.34
C LYS A 44 26.70 -18.19 -17.02
N SER A 45 26.72 -17.72 -18.28
CA SER A 45 25.52 -17.35 -19.03
C SER A 45 25.52 -18.00 -20.41
N ARG A 46 24.49 -18.80 -20.67
CA ARG A 46 24.25 -19.37 -22.00
C ARG A 46 23.94 -18.29 -23.03
N GLN A 47 23.08 -17.34 -22.67
CA GLN A 47 22.67 -16.28 -23.59
C GLN A 47 23.86 -15.43 -24.03
N LEU A 48 24.71 -15.01 -23.09
CA LEU A 48 25.91 -14.24 -23.43
C LEU A 48 26.89 -15.09 -24.24
N HIS A 49 27.02 -16.38 -23.93
CA HIS A 49 27.84 -17.29 -24.73
C HIS A 49 27.38 -17.37 -26.19
N GLN A 50 26.07 -17.48 -26.43
CA GLN A 50 25.51 -17.51 -27.78
C GLN A 50 25.69 -16.17 -28.51
N LEU A 51 25.36 -15.05 -27.86
CA LEU A 51 25.50 -13.72 -28.47
C LEU A 51 26.95 -13.40 -28.86
N ILE A 52 27.92 -13.81 -28.02
CA ILE A 52 29.36 -13.64 -28.32
C ILE A 52 29.75 -14.42 -29.57
N ILE A 53 29.36 -15.69 -29.66
CA ILE A 53 29.66 -16.54 -30.83
C ILE A 53 29.01 -15.99 -32.10
N GLU A 54 27.75 -15.55 -32.01
CA GLU A 54 27.04 -14.98 -33.15
C GLU A 54 27.69 -13.70 -33.67
N GLU A 55 28.18 -12.84 -32.79
CA GLU A 55 28.83 -11.59 -33.19
C GLU A 55 30.24 -11.82 -33.76
N GLU A 56 30.97 -12.78 -33.21
CA GLU A 56 32.24 -13.25 -33.78
C GLU A 56 32.05 -13.77 -35.21
N MET A 57 31.05 -14.64 -35.43
CA MET A 57 30.74 -15.16 -36.77
C MET A 57 30.29 -14.07 -37.76
N LYS A 58 29.57 -13.04 -37.31
CA LYS A 58 29.18 -11.91 -38.17
C LYS A 58 30.39 -11.08 -38.60
N THR A 59 31.34 -10.90 -37.68
CA THR A 59 32.56 -10.14 -37.93
C THR A 59 33.44 -10.88 -38.95
N GLU A 60 33.64 -12.18 -38.77
CA GLU A 60 34.37 -13.02 -39.73
C GLU A 60 33.77 -12.97 -41.16
N ARG A 61 32.44 -13.04 -41.29
CA ARG A 61 31.76 -12.94 -42.59
C ARG A 61 31.92 -11.56 -43.25
N ARG A 62 31.97 -10.47 -42.48
CA ARG A 62 32.21 -9.11 -43.00
C ARG A 62 33.62 -8.99 -43.55
N GLU A 63 34.61 -9.51 -42.81
CA GLU A 63 36.00 -9.52 -43.28
C GLU A 63 36.19 -10.37 -44.56
N GLU A 64 35.51 -11.51 -44.68
CA GLU A 64 35.54 -12.33 -45.89
C GLU A 64 34.88 -11.66 -47.11
N THR A 65 33.79 -10.91 -46.89
CA THR A 65 33.10 -10.19 -47.97
C THR A 65 33.89 -8.97 -48.45
N ASP A 66 34.54 -8.24 -47.54
CA ASP A 66 35.42 -7.12 -47.90
C ASP A 66 36.69 -7.59 -48.63
N ARG A 67 37.25 -8.75 -48.27
CA ARG A 67 38.40 -9.35 -48.99
C ARG A 67 38.07 -9.78 -50.42
N ASN A 68 36.84 -10.25 -50.68
CA ASN A 68 36.40 -10.64 -52.02
C ASN A 68 35.88 -9.44 -52.87
N GLY A 69 35.73 -8.26 -52.27
CA GLY A 69 35.22 -7.03 -52.90
C GLY A 69 36.25 -6.19 -53.66
N GLY A 70 37.55 -6.53 -53.59
CA GLY A 70 38.57 -6.01 -54.49
C GLY A 70 38.81 -4.49 -54.44
N VAL A 71 39.23 -3.96 -53.28
CA VAL A 71 40.02 -2.72 -53.23
C VAL A 71 41.15 -2.93 -52.22
N GLU A 72 42.37 -3.12 -52.72
CA GLU A 72 43.59 -3.09 -51.92
C GLU A 72 43.81 -1.65 -51.44
N VAL A 73 43.54 -1.38 -50.17
CA VAL A 73 44.06 -0.19 -49.49
C VAL A 73 45.18 -0.65 -48.58
N GLU A 74 46.41 -0.34 -48.98
CA GLU A 74 47.59 -0.46 -48.14
C GLU A 74 47.49 0.49 -46.94
N GLY A 75 47.66 -0.07 -45.74
CA GLY A 75 47.91 0.68 -44.52
C GLY A 75 46.65 1.08 -43.75
N ASN A 76 46.27 0.26 -42.78
CA ASN A 76 45.96 0.76 -41.44
C ASN A 76 46.02 -0.37 -40.42
N GLU A 77 46.32 0.02 -39.19
CA GLU A 77 46.52 -0.79 -37.99
C GLU A 77 45.40 -1.85 -37.85
N ILE A 78 45.76 -3.05 -37.38
CA ILE A 78 44.77 -4.06 -36.98
C ILE A 78 44.00 -3.45 -35.81
N GLU A 79 42.90 -2.73 -36.08
CA GLU A 79 41.92 -2.41 -35.05
C GLU A 79 41.37 -3.76 -34.59
N GLU A 80 41.79 -4.22 -33.41
CA GLU A 80 41.14 -5.35 -32.74
C GLU A 80 39.65 -5.03 -32.68
N VAL A 81 38.86 -5.70 -33.52
CA VAL A 81 37.40 -5.51 -33.55
C VAL A 81 36.87 -6.00 -32.21
N GLN A 82 36.72 -5.07 -31.29
CA GLN A 82 36.19 -5.34 -29.97
C GLN A 82 34.73 -5.79 -30.11
N CYS A 83 34.42 -7.00 -29.63
CA CYS A 83 33.08 -7.56 -29.73
C CYS A 83 32.08 -6.64 -29.02
N TYR A 84 31.07 -6.17 -29.74
CA TYR A 84 30.10 -5.20 -29.25
C TYR A 84 28.70 -5.81 -29.28
N ILE A 85 28.06 -5.94 -28.12
CA ILE A 85 26.73 -6.50 -27.97
C ILE A 85 25.81 -5.48 -27.31
N THR A 86 24.66 -5.22 -27.92
CA THR A 86 23.59 -4.44 -27.30
C THR A 86 22.50 -5.38 -26.79
N LEU A 87 22.23 -5.35 -25.49
CA LEU A 87 21.09 -6.08 -24.91
C LEU A 87 19.77 -5.33 -25.21
N PRO A 88 18.62 -6.02 -25.15
CA PRO A 88 17.33 -5.38 -25.35
C PRO A 88 17.11 -4.17 -24.41
N PRO A 89 16.48 -3.09 -24.88
CA PRO A 89 16.27 -1.85 -24.10
C PRO A 89 15.32 -2.02 -22.91
N ASP A 90 14.69 -3.17 -22.77
CA ASP A 90 13.82 -3.58 -21.66
C ASP A 90 14.44 -4.70 -20.81
N PHE A 91 15.78 -4.79 -20.78
CA PHE A 91 16.49 -5.76 -19.97
C PHE A 91 16.00 -5.72 -18.51
N PRO A 92 15.63 -6.87 -17.91
CA PRO A 92 15.00 -6.89 -16.60
C PRO A 92 15.88 -6.28 -15.49
N GLY A 93 15.40 -5.20 -14.89
CA GLY A 93 16.10 -4.46 -13.85
C GLY A 93 17.20 -3.52 -14.37
N GLY A 94 17.32 -3.38 -15.69
CA GLY A 94 18.21 -2.46 -16.38
C GLY A 94 19.69 -2.69 -16.13
N SER A 95 20.47 -1.65 -16.39
CA SER A 95 21.92 -1.64 -16.21
C SER A 95 22.37 -2.03 -14.79
N GLU A 96 21.64 -1.64 -13.74
CA GLU A 96 21.95 -2.00 -12.35
C GLU A 96 21.90 -3.52 -12.11
N ALA A 97 20.86 -4.20 -12.63
CA ALA A 97 20.73 -5.65 -12.49
C ALA A 97 21.78 -6.38 -13.34
N PHE A 98 22.07 -5.86 -14.54
CA PHE A 98 23.13 -6.41 -15.38
C PHE A 98 24.51 -6.26 -14.73
N GLU A 99 24.83 -5.11 -14.12
CA GLU A 99 26.10 -4.90 -13.41
C GLU A 99 26.29 -5.95 -12.31
N MET A 100 25.25 -6.24 -11.54
CA MET A 100 25.28 -7.26 -10.51
C MET A 100 25.43 -8.68 -11.10
N ALA A 101 24.74 -9.00 -12.19
CA ALA A 101 24.92 -10.27 -12.90
C ALA A 101 26.34 -10.42 -13.47
N ALA A 102 26.89 -9.35 -14.06
CA ALA A 102 28.26 -9.31 -14.54
C ALA A 102 29.25 -9.52 -13.39
N LYS A 103 29.14 -8.77 -12.28
CA LYS A 103 29.94 -8.99 -11.06
C LYS A 103 29.89 -10.44 -10.59
N PHE A 104 28.70 -11.05 -10.59
CA PHE A 104 28.54 -12.46 -10.27
C PHE A 104 29.33 -13.37 -11.22
N CYS A 105 29.38 -13.06 -12.52
CA CYS A 105 30.18 -13.82 -13.49
C CYS A 105 31.70 -13.80 -13.18
N TYR A 106 32.20 -12.72 -12.59
CA TYR A 106 33.60 -12.62 -12.12
C TYR A 106 33.83 -13.25 -10.74
N GLY A 107 32.82 -13.91 -10.15
CA GLY A 107 32.91 -14.45 -8.80
C GLY A 107 32.91 -13.38 -7.69
N VAL A 108 32.58 -12.13 -8.02
CA VAL A 108 32.43 -11.06 -7.03
C VAL A 108 31.19 -11.35 -6.19
N LYS A 109 31.32 -11.24 -4.87
CA LYS A 109 30.19 -11.40 -3.96
C LYS A 109 29.19 -10.26 -4.17
N ILE A 110 28.03 -10.60 -4.73
CA ILE A 110 26.90 -9.69 -4.85
C ILE A 110 26.11 -9.60 -3.54
N ASP A 111 25.61 -8.40 -3.23
CA ASP A 111 24.71 -8.17 -2.09
C ASP A 111 23.26 -8.45 -2.51
N LEU A 112 22.82 -9.69 -2.30
CA LEU A 112 21.49 -10.14 -2.67
C LEU A 112 20.51 -9.93 -1.51
N ASN A 113 19.42 -9.21 -1.75
CA ASN A 113 18.44 -8.82 -0.73
C ASN A 113 17.01 -8.74 -1.32
N ALA A 114 16.02 -8.47 -0.46
CA ALA A 114 14.62 -8.45 -0.86
C ALA A 114 14.25 -7.37 -1.91
N SER A 115 15.04 -6.30 -2.04
CA SER A 115 14.78 -5.24 -3.03
C SER A 115 15.33 -5.53 -4.43
N ASN A 116 16.27 -6.46 -4.57
CA ASN A 116 16.89 -6.76 -5.87
C ASN A 116 16.72 -8.22 -6.32
N VAL A 117 16.27 -9.12 -5.44
CA VAL A 117 16.17 -10.56 -5.75
C VAL A 117 15.24 -10.86 -6.93
N ALA A 118 14.10 -10.16 -7.06
CA ALA A 118 13.19 -10.38 -8.18
C ALA A 118 13.79 -9.90 -9.51
N LEU A 119 14.48 -8.75 -9.49
CA LEU A 119 15.19 -8.22 -10.65
C LEU A 119 16.26 -9.19 -11.13
N LEU A 120 17.09 -9.67 -10.20
CA LEU A 120 18.19 -10.61 -10.49
C LEU A 120 17.69 -11.99 -10.89
N ARG A 121 16.54 -12.43 -10.36
CA ARG A 121 15.91 -13.67 -10.80
C ARG A 121 15.44 -13.56 -12.26
N CYS A 122 14.86 -12.42 -12.64
CA CYS A 122 14.44 -12.16 -14.03
C CYS A 122 15.64 -11.97 -14.97
N ALA A 123 16.67 -11.23 -14.54
CA ALA A 123 17.92 -11.09 -15.29
C ALA A 123 18.62 -12.43 -15.49
N GLY A 124 18.68 -13.26 -14.44
CA GLY A 124 19.19 -14.62 -14.54
C GLY A 124 18.42 -15.48 -15.54
N GLU A 125 17.09 -15.30 -15.64
CA GLU A 125 16.27 -15.99 -16.65
C GLU A 125 16.65 -15.57 -18.08
N VAL A 126 16.69 -14.26 -18.35
CA VAL A 126 17.04 -13.72 -19.69
C VAL A 126 18.47 -14.08 -20.09
N LEU A 127 19.39 -14.07 -19.13
CA LEU A 127 20.78 -14.44 -19.35
C LEU A 127 21.00 -15.97 -19.33
N GLU A 128 19.94 -16.75 -19.08
CA GLU A 128 19.99 -18.21 -18.97
C GLU A 128 21.11 -18.69 -18.03
N MET A 129 21.19 -18.08 -16.85
CA MET A 129 22.22 -18.35 -15.83
C MET A 129 21.81 -19.54 -14.95
N THR A 130 21.83 -20.74 -15.53
CA THR A 130 21.39 -22.00 -14.94
C THR A 130 22.54 -22.84 -14.39
N GLU A 131 22.20 -23.90 -13.64
CA GLU A 131 23.17 -24.88 -13.14
C GLU A 131 23.90 -25.66 -14.23
N GLU A 132 23.43 -25.62 -15.48
CA GLU A 132 24.09 -26.28 -16.61
C GLU A 132 25.47 -25.66 -16.94
N TYR A 133 25.67 -24.39 -16.56
CA TYR A 133 26.90 -23.63 -16.82
C TYR A 133 27.80 -23.54 -15.59
N SER A 134 27.20 -23.49 -14.41
CA SER A 134 27.93 -23.39 -13.15
C SER A 134 27.08 -23.86 -11.98
N GLU A 135 27.71 -24.54 -11.04
CA GLU A 135 27.08 -24.79 -9.73
C GLU A 135 26.74 -23.47 -9.01
N ASP A 136 25.61 -23.48 -8.30
CA ASP A 136 25.03 -22.36 -7.56
C ASP A 136 24.94 -21.06 -8.37
N ASN A 137 24.45 -21.18 -9.61
CA ASN A 137 24.31 -20.07 -10.53
C ASN A 137 23.21 -19.09 -10.08
N LEU A 138 23.13 -17.94 -10.76
CA LEU A 138 22.31 -16.80 -10.34
C LEU A 138 20.83 -17.17 -10.14
N ILE A 139 20.25 -18.00 -11.01
CA ILE A 139 18.85 -18.46 -10.87
C ILE A 139 18.67 -19.23 -9.56
N SER A 140 19.47 -20.27 -9.31
CA SER A 140 19.35 -21.09 -8.10
C SER A 140 19.58 -20.28 -6.83
N LYS A 141 20.54 -19.35 -6.87
CA LYS A 141 20.89 -18.50 -5.74
C LYS A 141 19.77 -17.50 -5.40
N THR A 142 19.13 -16.93 -6.41
CA THR A 142 17.97 -16.03 -6.23
C THR A 142 16.73 -16.79 -5.77
N GLU A 143 16.44 -17.96 -6.34
CA GLU A 143 15.33 -18.83 -5.91
C GLU A 143 15.49 -19.31 -4.46
N ARG A 144 16.73 -19.62 -4.06
CA ARG A 144 17.03 -19.99 -2.68
C ARG A 144 16.75 -18.85 -1.71
N LEU A 145 17.17 -17.62 -2.02
CA LEU A 145 16.87 -16.47 -1.18
C LEU A 145 15.37 -16.19 -1.11
N LEU A 146 14.66 -16.24 -2.24
CA LEU A 146 13.20 -16.10 -2.30
C LEU A 146 12.52 -17.09 -1.37
N SER A 147 12.82 -18.37 -1.53
CA SER A 147 12.13 -19.46 -0.82
C SER A 147 12.52 -19.56 0.66
N GLN A 148 13.80 -19.33 0.99
CA GLN A 148 14.31 -19.58 2.34
C GLN A 148 14.24 -18.35 3.25
N SER A 149 14.23 -17.13 2.71
CA SER A 149 14.29 -15.89 3.50
C SER A 149 13.15 -14.94 3.17
N VAL A 150 13.04 -14.49 1.91
CA VAL A 150 12.10 -13.41 1.52
C VAL A 150 10.66 -13.81 1.80
N LEU A 151 10.20 -14.94 1.25
CA LEU A 151 8.83 -15.44 1.42
C LEU A 151 8.51 -15.89 2.85
N LYS A 152 9.51 -15.86 3.75
CA LYS A 152 9.36 -16.14 5.19
C LYS A 152 9.34 -14.88 6.05
N SER A 153 9.29 -13.69 5.44
CA SER A 153 9.28 -12.41 6.14
C SER A 153 8.24 -11.50 5.50
N LEU A 154 7.23 -11.04 6.26
CA LEU A 154 6.20 -10.12 5.75
C LEU A 154 6.85 -8.89 5.11
N LYS A 155 7.82 -8.30 5.81
CA LYS A 155 8.52 -7.09 5.38
C LYS A 155 9.28 -7.30 4.06
N ASP A 156 9.95 -8.44 3.94
CA ASP A 156 10.77 -8.74 2.76
C ASP A 156 9.91 -9.17 1.57
N SER A 157 8.82 -9.93 1.79
CA SER A 157 7.83 -10.22 0.76
C SER A 157 7.21 -8.96 0.17
N VAL A 158 6.88 -7.96 1.00
CA VAL A 158 6.38 -6.65 0.51
C VAL A 158 7.43 -5.92 -0.30
N ARG A 159 8.69 -5.90 0.15
CA ARG A 159 9.79 -5.26 -0.59
C ARG A 159 10.09 -5.95 -1.92
N ALA A 160 10.04 -7.27 -1.96
CA ALA A 160 10.22 -8.06 -3.17
C ALA A 160 9.06 -7.85 -4.14
N LEU A 161 7.81 -7.84 -3.65
CA LEU A 161 6.64 -7.51 -4.47
C LEU A 161 6.77 -6.13 -5.10
N LYS A 162 7.19 -5.12 -4.33
CA LYS A 162 7.47 -3.78 -4.87
C LYS A 162 8.53 -3.80 -5.97
N SER A 163 9.61 -4.57 -5.79
CA SER A 163 10.67 -4.65 -6.81
C SER A 163 10.18 -5.27 -8.13
N CYS A 164 9.11 -6.07 -8.11
CA CYS A 164 8.52 -6.65 -9.31
C CYS A 164 7.90 -5.59 -10.24
N GLU A 165 7.64 -4.36 -9.78
CA GLU A 165 7.10 -3.28 -10.62
C GLU A 165 8.01 -2.97 -11.81
N LYS A 166 9.34 -3.07 -11.63
CA LYS A 166 10.32 -2.82 -12.70
C LYS A 166 10.43 -3.97 -13.72
N VAL A 167 9.87 -5.15 -13.42
CA VAL A 167 10.03 -6.38 -14.21
C VAL A 167 8.71 -7.15 -14.33
N MET A 168 7.59 -6.42 -14.38
CA MET A 168 6.24 -6.96 -14.17
C MET A 168 5.94 -8.22 -15.00
N HIS A 169 6.17 -8.17 -16.32
CA HIS A 169 5.89 -9.30 -17.20
C HIS A 169 6.68 -10.57 -16.85
N LEU A 170 7.99 -10.45 -16.62
CA LEU A 170 8.84 -11.60 -16.30
C LEU A 170 8.59 -12.10 -14.87
N ALA A 171 8.38 -11.20 -13.90
CA ALA A 171 8.07 -11.58 -12.53
C ALA A 171 6.72 -12.32 -12.42
N GLU A 172 5.75 -11.99 -13.27
CA GLU A 172 4.50 -12.73 -13.39
C GLU A 172 4.69 -14.10 -14.05
N ALA A 173 5.42 -14.17 -15.17
CA ALA A 173 5.71 -15.42 -15.86
C ALA A 173 6.47 -16.42 -14.95
N LEU A 174 7.38 -15.92 -14.12
CA LEU A 174 8.14 -16.70 -13.14
C LEU A 174 7.38 -16.95 -11.82
N GLY A 175 6.16 -16.43 -11.68
CA GLY A 175 5.32 -16.60 -10.49
C GLY A 175 5.83 -15.89 -9.23
N ILE A 176 6.82 -15.00 -9.33
CA ILE A 176 7.41 -14.29 -8.18
C ILE A 176 6.36 -13.39 -7.52
N THR A 177 5.61 -12.65 -8.33
CA THR A 177 4.56 -11.73 -7.88
C THR A 177 3.51 -12.45 -7.04
N GLN A 178 2.99 -13.57 -7.54
CA GLN A 178 1.95 -14.33 -6.86
C GLN A 178 2.46 -14.96 -5.56
N ARG A 179 3.66 -15.56 -5.59
CA ARG A 179 4.31 -16.12 -4.39
C ARG A 179 4.50 -15.07 -3.30
N CYS A 180 4.86 -13.83 -3.66
CA CYS A 180 4.98 -12.74 -2.70
C CYS A 180 3.61 -12.36 -2.11
N ILE A 181 2.57 -12.24 -2.94
CA ILE A 181 1.20 -11.92 -2.49
C ILE A 181 0.68 -12.99 -1.53
N ASP A 182 0.80 -14.27 -1.90
CA ASP A 182 0.34 -15.40 -1.08
C ASP A 182 1.10 -15.47 0.25
N SER A 183 2.41 -15.21 0.22
CA SER A 183 3.25 -15.11 1.42
C SER A 183 2.80 -13.99 2.34
N ILE A 184 2.45 -12.82 1.80
CA ILE A 184 1.97 -11.69 2.60
C ILE A 184 0.60 -12.03 3.21
N ALA A 185 -0.34 -12.51 2.41
CA ALA A 185 -1.70 -12.82 2.84
C ALA A 185 -1.69 -13.90 3.96
N SER A 186 -1.08 -15.06 3.72
CA SER A 186 -1.01 -16.16 4.68
C SER A 186 -0.35 -15.78 6.02
N ARG A 187 0.69 -14.93 5.98
CA ARG A 187 1.43 -14.51 7.18
C ARG A 187 0.74 -13.38 7.93
N ALA A 188 0.02 -12.50 7.23
CA ALA A 188 -0.75 -11.45 7.87
C ALA A 188 -1.86 -12.03 8.77
N SER A 189 -2.44 -13.20 8.42
CA SER A 189 -3.36 -13.95 9.30
C SER A 189 -2.71 -14.33 10.64
N SER A 190 -1.44 -14.74 10.63
CA SER A 190 -0.70 -15.13 11.84
C SER A 190 -0.18 -13.95 12.66
N ALA A 191 -0.13 -12.75 12.07
CA ALA A 191 0.35 -11.53 12.72
C ALA A 191 -0.75 -10.83 13.54
N ASP A 192 -1.99 -11.33 13.50
CA ASP A 192 -3.11 -10.77 14.25
C ASP A 192 -2.90 -10.93 15.78
N PRO A 193 -2.64 -9.84 16.52
CA PRO A 193 -2.47 -9.91 17.97
C PRO A 193 -3.79 -10.26 18.68
N SER A 194 -4.94 -10.17 18.01
CA SER A 194 -6.23 -10.56 18.57
C SER A 194 -6.40 -12.07 18.66
N LEU A 195 -5.64 -12.85 17.88
CA LEU A 195 -5.69 -14.32 17.89
C LEU A 195 -4.77 -14.95 18.93
N PHE A 196 -3.72 -14.24 19.37
CA PHE A 196 -2.81 -14.72 20.42
C PHE A 196 -2.64 -13.67 21.52
N GLY A 197 -3.47 -13.79 22.56
CA GLY A 197 -3.41 -12.98 23.78
C GLY A 197 -2.19 -13.20 24.69
N TRP A 198 -1.03 -13.55 24.13
CA TRP A 198 0.22 -13.74 24.87
C TRP A 198 1.41 -13.27 24.04
N PRO A 199 2.28 -12.37 24.55
CA PRO A 199 3.56 -12.12 23.90
C PRO A 199 4.45 -13.35 24.08
N MET A 200 4.47 -14.24 23.08
CA MET A 200 5.48 -15.29 23.02
C MET A 200 6.83 -14.61 22.81
N SER A 201 7.75 -14.83 23.75
CA SER A 201 9.11 -14.32 23.63
C SER A 201 9.85 -15.17 22.60
N ASP A 202 10.14 -14.60 21.43
CA ASP A 202 11.08 -15.20 20.47
C ASP A 202 12.49 -15.09 21.07
N GLY A 203 12.89 -16.13 21.80
CA GLY A 203 14.25 -16.34 22.28
C GLY A 203 15.10 -16.91 21.16
N ALA A 204 15.92 -16.06 20.55
CA ALA A 204 16.97 -16.45 19.61
C ALA A 204 17.93 -17.46 20.27
N ASN A 205 18.02 -18.66 19.70
CA ASN A 205 19.03 -19.66 20.06
C ASN A 205 20.34 -19.34 19.34
N THR A 206 21.26 -18.68 20.03
CA THR A 206 22.70 -18.76 19.77
C THR A 206 23.41 -18.83 21.10
N GLY A 207 24.10 -19.95 21.33
CA GLY A 207 24.76 -20.25 22.58
C GLY A 207 25.92 -19.30 22.89
N ASN A 208 26.06 -18.98 24.17
CA ASN A 208 27.35 -19.03 24.86
C ASN A 208 27.12 -19.09 26.37
N GLU A 209 27.79 -20.05 27.00
CA GLU A 209 27.84 -20.27 28.43
C GLU A 209 28.60 -19.13 29.13
N ALA A 210 28.03 -18.58 30.21
CA ALA A 210 28.81 -18.14 31.39
C ALA A 210 27.90 -17.91 32.61
N ARG A 211 28.26 -18.62 33.68
CA ARG A 211 27.74 -18.69 35.05
C ARG A 211 27.31 -17.37 35.73
N GLY A 212 26.20 -17.46 36.46
CA GLY A 212 26.18 -17.23 37.92
C GLY A 212 25.49 -15.96 38.43
N THR A 213 24.25 -16.08 38.93
CA THR A 213 23.86 -15.95 40.37
C THR A 213 22.34 -15.85 40.50
N SER A 214 21.83 -16.60 41.47
CA SER A 214 20.44 -16.72 41.91
C SER A 214 19.91 -15.48 42.62
N ALA A 215 18.64 -15.11 42.41
CA ALA A 215 17.61 -15.11 43.46
C ALA A 215 16.28 -14.46 43.02
N ALA A 216 15.21 -15.04 43.58
CA ALA A 216 13.91 -14.45 43.91
C ALA A 216 12.81 -14.37 42.83
N ASN A 217 12.00 -15.44 42.82
CA ASN A 217 10.52 -15.41 42.88
C ASN A 217 9.86 -14.04 42.74
N GLN A 218 9.08 -13.87 41.67
CA GLN A 218 7.89 -13.02 41.70
C GLN A 218 6.80 -13.60 40.80
N GLN A 219 6.16 -14.64 41.35
CA GLN A 219 4.83 -15.06 40.95
C GLN A 219 3.85 -14.01 41.48
N ILE A 220 3.46 -13.05 40.64
CA ILE A 220 2.47 -12.02 41.00
C ILE A 220 1.08 -12.54 40.63
N LEU A 221 0.40 -13.00 41.68
CA LEU A 221 -1.02 -13.31 41.72
C LEU A 221 -1.84 -12.03 41.48
N TRP A 222 -2.79 -12.10 40.54
CA TRP A 222 -3.76 -11.04 40.28
C TRP A 222 -4.82 -11.03 41.39
N ASN A 223 -4.83 -9.97 42.21
CA ASN A 223 -5.99 -9.61 43.02
C ASN A 223 -6.46 -8.21 42.62
N GLY A 224 -7.71 -8.12 42.15
CA GLY A 224 -8.33 -6.90 41.69
C GLY A 224 -8.49 -5.87 42.81
N ILE A 225 -7.78 -4.74 42.69
CA ILE A 225 -8.14 -3.42 43.24
C ILE A 225 -7.63 -2.39 42.22
N GLU A 226 -8.56 -1.60 41.67
CA GLU A 226 -8.23 -0.46 40.81
C GLU A 226 -7.49 0.61 41.62
N THR A 227 -6.29 0.98 41.15
CA THR A 227 -5.65 2.22 41.58
C THR A 227 -5.40 3.08 40.35
N SER A 228 -6.02 4.26 40.38
CA SER A 228 -5.94 5.30 39.35
C SER A 228 -4.49 5.76 39.18
N GLY A 229 -3.91 5.47 38.02
CA GLY A 229 -2.59 5.95 37.63
C GLY A 229 -2.49 6.01 36.12
N ARG A 230 -2.29 7.22 35.57
CA ARG A 230 -2.01 7.49 34.15
C ARG A 230 -0.99 6.50 33.60
N ARG A 231 -1.44 5.51 32.81
CA ARG A 231 -0.54 4.66 32.02
C ARG A 231 -0.30 5.31 30.67
N LYS A 232 0.90 5.89 30.53
CA LYS A 232 1.52 6.20 29.24
C LYS A 232 1.53 4.89 28.44
N GLY A 233 0.85 4.89 27.29
CA GLY A 233 0.58 3.70 26.48
C GLY A 233 1.80 2.81 26.29
N LEU A 234 1.66 1.56 26.71
CA LEU A 234 2.61 0.49 26.48
C LEU A 234 2.67 0.26 24.96
N ARG A 235 3.82 0.57 24.36
CA ARG A 235 4.03 0.45 22.91
C ARG A 235 3.85 -1.01 22.48
N ARG A 236 3.03 -1.19 21.43
CA ARG A 236 2.91 -2.39 20.60
C ARG A 236 4.31 -2.86 20.20
N GLY A 237 4.53 -4.19 20.13
CA GLY A 237 5.81 -4.73 19.67
C GLY A 237 6.17 -4.19 18.27
N PRO A 238 7.46 -3.94 17.98
CA PRO A 238 7.90 -3.22 16.78
C PRO A 238 7.60 -3.91 15.43
N ASN A 239 7.23 -5.20 15.43
CA ASN A 239 7.08 -5.98 14.20
C ASN A 239 5.68 -5.88 13.54
N ALA A 240 4.61 -5.67 14.29
CA ALA A 240 3.25 -5.68 13.71
C ALA A 240 2.95 -4.43 12.88
N GLU A 241 3.55 -3.28 13.22
CA GLU A 241 3.33 -1.99 12.54
C GLU A 241 4.36 -1.73 11.42
N SER A 242 5.54 -2.37 11.46
CA SER A 242 6.64 -2.12 10.52
C SER A 242 6.35 -2.55 9.07
N TRP A 243 5.60 -3.64 8.85
CA TRP A 243 5.32 -4.13 7.49
C TRP A 243 4.19 -3.34 6.80
N LEU A 244 3.27 -2.76 7.59
CA LEU A 244 2.18 -1.92 7.08
C LEU A 244 2.71 -0.63 6.44
N GLU A 245 3.79 -0.07 6.96
CA GLU A 245 4.45 1.11 6.36
C GLU A 245 5.00 0.81 4.96
N ASP A 246 5.56 -0.40 4.77
CA ASP A 246 6.10 -0.86 3.50
C ASP A 246 4.98 -1.12 2.46
N LEU A 247 3.77 -1.55 2.90
CA LEU A 247 2.62 -1.74 1.99
C LEU A 247 2.23 -0.48 1.25
N VAL A 248 2.40 0.67 1.90
CA VAL A 248 2.00 1.95 1.31
C VAL A 248 2.92 2.36 0.17
N LEU A 249 4.02 1.64 -0.06
CA LEU A 249 4.91 1.86 -1.19
C LEU A 249 4.53 1.04 -2.42
N LEU A 250 3.53 0.15 -2.34
CA LEU A 250 3.02 -0.61 -3.47
C LEU A 250 2.18 0.28 -4.39
N SER A 251 2.29 0.06 -5.70
CA SER A 251 1.37 0.59 -6.70
C SER A 251 -0.06 0.07 -6.49
N LEU A 252 -1.05 0.84 -6.99
CA LEU A 252 -2.47 0.49 -6.88
C LEU A 252 -2.80 -0.92 -7.41
N PRO A 253 -2.25 -1.39 -8.55
CA PRO A 253 -2.51 -2.74 -9.05
C PRO A 253 -2.06 -3.85 -8.09
N PHE A 254 -0.87 -3.74 -7.50
CA PHE A 254 -0.38 -4.72 -6.53
C PHE A 254 -1.14 -4.64 -5.21
N PHE A 255 -1.49 -3.43 -4.77
CA PHE A 255 -2.31 -3.26 -3.58
C PHE A 255 -3.71 -3.88 -3.75
N LYS A 256 -4.38 -3.68 -4.89
CA LYS A 256 -5.66 -4.33 -5.23
C LYS A 256 -5.56 -5.85 -5.15
N ARG A 257 -4.56 -6.44 -5.83
CA ARG A 257 -4.35 -7.90 -5.82
C ARG A 257 -4.07 -8.44 -4.42
N LEU A 258 -3.27 -7.71 -3.64
CA LEU A 258 -2.99 -8.09 -2.26
C LEU A 258 -4.26 -8.09 -1.40
N ILE A 259 -5.09 -7.04 -1.47
CA ILE A 259 -6.37 -6.99 -0.73
C ILE A 259 -7.30 -8.12 -1.16
N SER A 260 -7.38 -8.44 -2.46
CA SER A 260 -8.15 -9.58 -2.95
C SER A 260 -7.64 -10.92 -2.40
N ALA A 261 -6.31 -11.13 -2.35
CA ALA A 261 -5.73 -12.33 -1.76
C ALA A 261 -5.98 -12.41 -0.25
N MET A 262 -5.86 -11.30 0.47
CA MET A 262 -6.17 -11.23 1.91
C MET A 262 -7.65 -11.57 2.18
N LYS A 263 -8.57 -11.14 1.32
CA LYS A 263 -9.99 -11.51 1.41
C LYS A 263 -10.23 -12.99 1.12
N ALA A 264 -9.50 -13.56 0.15
CA ALA A 264 -9.63 -14.98 -0.20
C ALA A 264 -9.08 -15.93 0.91
N GLU A 265 -8.14 -15.44 1.71
CA GLU A 265 -7.57 -16.13 2.88
C GLU A 265 -8.36 -15.87 4.19
N ASP A 266 -9.57 -15.30 4.09
CA ASP A 266 -10.46 -14.99 5.23
C ASP A 266 -9.78 -14.19 6.36
N LEU A 267 -8.89 -13.25 6.02
CA LEU A 267 -8.25 -12.39 7.03
C LEU A 267 -9.26 -11.54 7.80
N SER A 268 -8.91 -11.22 9.05
CA SER A 268 -9.75 -10.39 9.90
C SER A 268 -10.06 -9.04 9.24
N PRO A 269 -11.33 -8.61 9.26
CA PRO A 269 -11.75 -7.35 8.63
C PRO A 269 -10.98 -6.15 9.21
N GLU A 270 -10.55 -6.22 10.47
CA GLU A 270 -9.76 -5.17 11.12
C GLU A 270 -8.38 -4.96 10.47
N ILE A 271 -7.70 -6.03 10.02
CA ILE A 271 -6.42 -5.94 9.33
C ILE A 271 -6.62 -5.32 7.94
N ILE A 272 -7.62 -5.80 7.20
CA ILE A 272 -7.96 -5.27 5.87
C ILE A 272 -8.30 -3.79 5.96
N GLU A 273 -9.14 -3.41 6.92
CA GLU A 273 -9.47 -2.01 7.19
C GLU A 273 -8.22 -1.18 7.54
N SER A 274 -7.34 -1.70 8.38
CA SER A 274 -6.09 -1.01 8.74
C SER A 274 -5.19 -0.78 7.53
N CYS A 275 -5.04 -1.77 6.64
CA CYS A 275 -4.29 -1.64 5.39
C CYS A 275 -4.90 -0.57 4.48
N LEU A 276 -6.23 -0.58 4.32
CA LEU A 276 -6.96 0.40 3.50
C LEU A 276 -6.82 1.82 4.05
N ILE A 277 -6.98 2.00 5.36
CA ILE A 277 -6.83 3.31 6.03
C ILE A 277 -5.41 3.85 5.86
N LEU A 278 -4.39 3.01 6.07
CA LEU A 278 -2.99 3.42 5.94
C LEU A 278 -2.63 3.77 4.50
N TYR A 279 -3.13 2.98 3.53
CA TYR A 279 -2.92 3.25 2.12
C TYR A 279 -3.57 4.57 1.70
N ALA A 280 -4.82 4.79 2.09
CA ALA A 280 -5.57 6.02 1.84
C ALA A 280 -4.85 7.26 2.40
N LYS A 281 -4.38 7.20 3.66
CA LYS A 281 -3.75 8.35 4.34
C LYS A 281 -2.52 8.88 3.64
N LYS A 282 -1.79 8.02 2.92
CA LYS A 282 -0.60 8.44 2.18
C LYS A 282 -0.92 8.93 0.76
N HIS A 283 -1.85 8.27 0.08
CA HIS A 283 -2.09 8.50 -1.34
C HIS A 283 -3.24 9.47 -1.64
N ILE A 284 -4.12 9.74 -0.67
CA ILE A 284 -5.22 10.71 -0.83
C ILE A 284 -4.92 11.97 0.00
N PRO A 285 -4.67 13.12 -0.64
CA PRO A 285 -4.38 14.35 0.07
C PRO A 285 -5.61 14.83 0.87
N GLY A 286 -5.36 15.40 2.05
CA GLY A 286 -6.40 16.10 2.82
C GLY A 286 -7.23 15.25 3.79
N ILE A 287 -7.20 13.91 3.71
CA ILE A 287 -7.99 13.03 4.60
C ILE A 287 -7.70 13.28 6.10
N SER A 288 -6.45 13.59 6.46
CA SER A 288 -6.05 13.82 7.86
C SER A 288 -6.03 15.31 8.26
N ARG A 289 -6.29 16.25 7.34
CA ARG A 289 -6.20 17.70 7.63
C ARG A 289 -7.57 18.28 7.95
N LEU A 290 -8.11 17.87 9.09
CA LEU A 290 -9.21 18.59 9.73
C LEU A 290 -8.65 19.82 10.42
N ASN A 291 -8.20 20.81 9.65
CA ASN A 291 -8.12 22.18 10.14
C ASN A 291 -8.15 23.14 8.96
N ASN A 292 -9.13 24.03 9.01
CA ASN A 292 -9.45 25.08 8.05
C ASN A 292 -8.33 26.14 7.99
N ARG A 293 -7.12 25.76 7.59
CA ARG A 293 -6.04 26.69 7.25
C ARG A 293 -5.81 26.59 5.75
N ARG A 294 -6.03 27.73 5.09
CA ARG A 294 -5.70 28.00 3.68
C ARG A 294 -4.40 27.29 3.27
N PRO A 295 -4.30 26.81 2.02
CA PRO A 295 -3.09 26.17 1.53
C PRO A 295 -1.94 27.18 1.66
N SER A 296 -1.09 26.95 2.66
CA SER A 296 0.19 27.66 2.75
C SER A 296 1.09 26.98 1.72
N SER A 297 1.39 27.73 0.68
CA SER A 297 2.31 27.39 -0.39
C SER A 297 3.72 27.15 0.16
N SER A 298 4.00 25.94 0.65
CA SER A 298 5.36 25.41 0.82
C SER A 298 5.34 24.05 1.51
N SER A 299 5.26 22.97 0.72
CA SER A 299 5.82 21.67 1.08
C SER A 299 6.01 20.90 -0.22
N SER A 300 7.17 21.13 -0.84
CA SER A 300 7.71 20.32 -1.93
C SER A 300 8.04 18.93 -1.38
N SER A 301 7.05 18.06 -1.37
CA SER A 301 7.27 16.61 -1.46
C SER A 301 6.70 16.19 -2.80
N SER A 302 7.60 15.83 -3.71
CA SER A 302 7.34 15.34 -5.06
C SER A 302 6.59 14.00 -5.03
N SER A 303 5.32 14.00 -4.64
CA SER A 303 4.36 13.04 -5.15
C SER A 303 3.87 13.59 -6.47
N ILE A 304 4.09 12.87 -7.57
CA ILE A 304 3.40 13.08 -8.84
C ILE A 304 1.95 13.46 -8.48
N ALA A 305 1.49 14.63 -8.90
CA ALA A 305 0.12 15.03 -8.64
C ALA A 305 -0.75 14.08 -9.46
N ASN A 306 -1.17 12.97 -8.84
CA ASN A 306 -2.08 12.02 -9.46
C ASN A 306 -3.28 12.80 -9.98
N SER A 307 -3.69 12.52 -11.22
CA SER A 307 -4.86 13.17 -11.82
C SER A 307 -6.07 13.00 -10.89
N GLU A 308 -7.03 13.93 -10.93
CA GLU A 308 -8.27 13.79 -10.14
C GLU A 308 -8.97 12.45 -10.43
N SER A 309 -8.84 11.95 -11.66
CA SER A 309 -9.32 10.64 -12.09
C SER A 309 -8.62 9.48 -11.36
N GLU A 310 -7.29 9.51 -11.22
CA GLU A 310 -6.54 8.50 -10.47
C GLU A 310 -6.85 8.55 -8.97
N GLN A 311 -7.00 9.75 -8.41
CA GLN A 311 -7.39 9.93 -7.00
C GLN A 311 -8.79 9.39 -6.76
N ARG A 312 -9.71 9.59 -7.70
CA ARG A 312 -11.06 9.04 -7.66
C ARG A 312 -11.05 7.52 -7.78
N GLU A 313 -10.31 6.94 -8.73
CA GLU A 313 -10.22 5.48 -8.87
C GLU A 313 -9.66 4.83 -7.59
N LEU A 314 -8.64 5.44 -7.01
CA LEU A 314 -8.06 5.02 -5.74
C LEU A 314 -9.10 5.07 -4.61
N LEU A 315 -9.84 6.18 -4.49
CA LEU A 315 -10.87 6.38 -3.49
C LEU A 315 -11.99 5.33 -3.60
N GLU A 316 -12.52 5.13 -4.81
CA GLU A 316 -13.57 4.14 -5.10
C GLU A 316 -13.07 2.70 -4.83
N THR A 317 -11.81 2.41 -5.16
CA THR A 317 -11.17 1.12 -4.83
C THR A 317 -11.10 0.90 -3.32
N ILE A 318 -10.69 1.92 -2.55
CA ILE A 318 -10.58 1.80 -1.10
C ILE A 318 -11.95 1.56 -0.48
N ILE A 319 -12.95 2.35 -0.87
CA ILE A 319 -14.30 2.27 -0.30
C ILE A 319 -14.99 0.95 -0.67
N SER A 320 -14.88 0.49 -1.91
CA SER A 320 -15.42 -0.82 -2.33
C SER A 320 -14.78 -2.00 -1.59
N ASN A 321 -13.59 -1.80 -1.02
CA ASN A 321 -12.89 -2.84 -0.26
C ASN A 321 -13.06 -2.75 1.25
N LEU A 322 -13.59 -1.65 1.79
CA LEU A 322 -13.80 -1.48 3.23
C LEU A 322 -14.80 -2.52 3.77
N PRO A 323 -14.48 -3.19 4.90
CA PRO A 323 -15.45 -4.05 5.58
C PRO A 323 -16.68 -3.26 6.02
N LEU A 324 -17.87 -3.81 5.80
CA LEU A 324 -19.13 -3.17 6.19
C LEU A 324 -19.49 -3.40 7.67
N GLU A 325 -18.91 -4.43 8.28
CA GLU A 325 -19.16 -4.77 9.68
C GLU A 325 -18.56 -3.73 10.63
N LYS A 326 -19.19 -3.60 11.80
CA LYS A 326 -18.74 -2.71 12.86
C LYS A 326 -17.43 -3.24 13.44
N SER A 327 -16.34 -2.51 13.22
CA SER A 327 -15.04 -2.85 13.79
C SER A 327 -15.11 -2.80 15.32
N SER A 328 -14.82 -3.92 15.97
CA SER A 328 -14.87 -4.06 17.44
C SER A 328 -13.64 -3.44 18.13
N SER A 329 -12.71 -2.88 17.35
CA SER A 329 -11.43 -2.41 17.84
C SER A 329 -11.52 -1.17 18.73
N ARG A 330 -10.57 -1.08 19.68
CA ARG A 330 -10.36 0.04 20.62
C ARG A 330 -9.96 1.38 19.97
N SER A 331 -9.81 1.44 18.63
CA SER A 331 -9.45 2.65 17.86
C SER A 331 -10.62 3.25 17.06
N SER A 332 -11.84 2.84 17.40
CA SER A 332 -13.06 3.07 16.61
C SER A 332 -13.34 4.55 16.28
N SER A 333 -13.14 5.48 17.23
CA SER A 333 -13.29 6.93 16.98
C SER A 333 -12.31 7.51 15.94
N THR A 334 -11.07 6.99 15.87
CA THR A 334 -10.11 7.45 14.85
C THR A 334 -10.48 6.92 13.46
N ALA A 335 -11.05 5.72 13.39
CA ALA A 335 -11.59 5.17 12.16
C ALA A 335 -12.82 5.98 11.70
N THR A 336 -13.75 6.32 12.59
CA THR A 336 -14.93 7.14 12.28
C THR A 336 -14.53 8.49 11.69
N ARG A 337 -13.63 9.24 12.34
CA ARG A 337 -13.13 10.52 11.80
C ARG A 337 -12.51 10.36 10.41
N PHE A 338 -11.78 9.27 10.19
CA PHE A 338 -11.20 8.96 8.88
C PHE A 338 -12.28 8.69 7.82
N LEU A 339 -13.37 7.98 8.16
CA LEU A 339 -14.50 7.76 7.23
C LEU A 339 -15.18 9.08 6.83
N PHE A 340 -15.38 10.00 7.77
CA PHE A 340 -15.88 11.35 7.43
C PHE A 340 -14.89 12.13 6.55
N GLY A 341 -13.59 11.99 6.78
CA GLY A 341 -12.56 12.52 5.88
C GLY A 341 -12.65 11.96 4.46
N LEU A 342 -12.89 10.65 4.31
CA LEU A 342 -13.14 10.02 3.01
C LEU A 342 -14.43 10.56 2.37
N LEU A 343 -15.49 10.75 3.14
CA LEU A 343 -16.78 11.23 2.62
C LEU A 343 -16.68 12.66 2.08
N ARG A 344 -15.94 13.53 2.77
CA ARG A 344 -15.60 14.86 2.26
C ARG A 344 -14.83 14.77 0.94
N THR A 345 -13.91 13.81 0.83
CA THR A 345 -13.14 13.60 -0.39
C THR A 345 -14.00 13.08 -1.54
N VAL A 346 -14.95 12.17 -1.26
CA VAL A 346 -15.96 11.68 -2.21
C VAL A 346 -16.74 12.85 -2.82
N ASN A 347 -17.15 13.82 -1.98
CA ASN A 347 -17.88 14.99 -2.44
C ASN A 347 -16.99 15.95 -3.26
N ILE A 348 -15.74 16.16 -2.85
CA ILE A 348 -14.78 17.03 -3.58
C ILE A 348 -14.43 16.45 -4.96
N LEU A 349 -14.17 15.15 -5.04
CA LEU A 349 -13.79 14.46 -6.29
C LEU A 349 -14.99 14.01 -7.14
N ASN A 350 -16.22 14.32 -6.69
CA ASN A 350 -17.47 13.91 -7.32
C ASN A 350 -17.49 12.41 -7.68
N ALA A 351 -17.09 11.56 -6.72
CA ALA A 351 -17.04 10.11 -6.90
C ALA A 351 -18.46 9.50 -7.04
N SER A 352 -18.54 8.23 -7.44
CA SER A 352 -19.83 7.57 -7.74
C SER A 352 -20.82 7.59 -6.58
N GLU A 353 -22.12 7.65 -6.90
CA GLU A 353 -23.21 7.59 -5.90
C GLU A 353 -23.15 6.30 -5.07
N ASP A 354 -22.79 5.17 -5.70
CA ASP A 354 -22.61 3.89 -5.01
C ASP A 354 -21.49 3.96 -3.96
N CYS A 355 -20.39 4.64 -4.29
CA CYS A 355 -19.27 4.86 -3.39
C CYS A 355 -19.69 5.73 -2.19
N ARG A 356 -20.46 6.79 -2.44
CA ARG A 356 -21.03 7.64 -1.38
C ARG A 356 -21.98 6.85 -0.49
N ALA A 357 -22.93 6.12 -1.07
CA ALA A 357 -23.91 5.33 -0.34
C ALA A 357 -23.26 4.23 0.52
N ALA A 358 -22.24 3.53 -0.01
CA ALA A 358 -21.49 2.54 0.74
C ALA A 358 -20.79 3.15 1.97
N LEU A 359 -20.21 4.34 1.82
CA LEU A 359 -19.53 5.04 2.89
C LEU A 359 -20.50 5.63 3.92
N GLU A 360 -21.61 6.23 3.49
CA GLU A 360 -22.70 6.70 4.36
C GLU A 360 -23.27 5.54 5.21
N LYS A 361 -23.47 4.37 4.59
CA LYS A 361 -23.89 3.14 5.29
C LYS A 361 -22.87 2.69 6.33
N LYS A 362 -21.57 2.71 6.00
CA LYS A 362 -20.51 2.33 6.94
C LYS A 362 -20.37 3.32 8.09
N ILE A 363 -20.50 4.63 7.84
CA ILE A 363 -20.52 5.64 8.91
C ILE A 363 -21.75 5.42 9.79
N GLY A 364 -22.91 5.15 9.19
CA GLY A 364 -24.15 4.85 9.90
C GLY A 364 -24.02 3.68 10.87
N SER A 365 -23.23 2.64 10.58
CA SER A 365 -23.06 1.49 11.51
C SER A 365 -22.24 1.79 12.76
N GLN A 366 -21.55 2.93 12.81
CA GLN A 366 -20.69 3.36 13.92
C GLN A 366 -20.89 4.84 14.30
N LEU A 367 -22.07 5.38 13.99
CA LEU A 367 -22.40 6.80 14.18
C LEU A 367 -22.28 7.25 15.65
N GLU A 368 -22.48 6.34 16.61
CA GLU A 368 -22.34 6.65 18.03
C GLU A 368 -20.92 7.04 18.47
N GLN A 369 -19.93 6.86 17.59
CA GLN A 369 -18.52 7.18 17.82
C GLN A 369 -18.10 8.50 17.17
N ALA A 370 -19.01 9.14 16.43
CA ALA A 370 -18.78 10.41 15.76
C ALA A 370 -18.86 11.58 16.74
N SER A 371 -18.14 12.65 16.41
CA SER A 371 -18.23 13.94 17.09
C SER A 371 -19.06 14.93 16.27
N LEU A 372 -19.49 16.03 16.89
CA LEU A 372 -20.22 17.10 16.18
C LEU A 372 -19.42 17.60 14.96
N ASP A 373 -18.12 17.84 15.13
CA ASP A 373 -17.23 18.30 14.04
C ASP A 373 -17.21 17.35 12.83
N ASP A 374 -17.42 16.06 13.06
CA ASP A 374 -17.46 15.07 11.96
C ASP A 374 -18.73 15.25 11.11
N LEU A 375 -19.85 15.63 11.72
CA LEU A 375 -21.15 15.87 11.04
C LEU A 375 -21.20 17.20 10.29
N LEU A 376 -20.30 18.15 10.60
CA LEU A 376 -20.20 19.45 9.92
C LEU A 376 -19.55 19.31 8.53
N ILE A 377 -20.21 18.53 7.66
CA ILE A 377 -19.82 18.29 6.27
C ILE A 377 -20.24 19.50 5.43
N PRO A 378 -19.30 20.26 4.83
CA PRO A 378 -19.66 21.40 3.99
C PRO A 378 -20.51 20.98 2.78
N SER A 379 -21.47 21.82 2.39
CA SER A 379 -22.16 21.61 1.12
C SER A 379 -21.26 22.03 -0.03
N TYR A 380 -21.03 21.12 -0.99
CA TYR A 380 -20.25 21.38 -2.22
C TYR A 380 -21.14 21.57 -3.45
N SER A 381 -22.46 21.57 -3.26
CA SER A 381 -23.43 21.75 -4.35
C SER A 381 -23.70 23.23 -4.57
N TYR A 382 -23.52 23.70 -5.80
CA TYR A 382 -23.89 25.06 -6.20
C TYR A 382 -25.39 25.35 -6.12
N LEU A 383 -26.22 24.31 -6.02
CA LEU A 383 -27.68 24.41 -5.93
C LEU A 383 -28.19 24.48 -4.49
N ASN A 384 -27.33 24.20 -3.51
CA ASN A 384 -27.70 24.12 -2.11
C ASN A 384 -27.06 25.29 -1.36
N GLU A 385 -27.91 26.19 -0.85
CA GLU A 385 -27.44 27.44 -0.22
C GLU A 385 -27.07 27.25 1.26
N THR A 386 -27.30 26.06 1.83
CA THR A 386 -26.93 25.76 3.21
C THR A 386 -25.42 25.57 3.36
N LEU A 387 -24.88 25.97 4.51
CA LEU A 387 -23.47 25.84 4.84
C LEU A 387 -23.04 24.36 4.92
N TYR A 388 -23.94 23.51 5.40
CA TYR A 388 -23.70 22.08 5.63
C TYR A 388 -24.61 21.19 4.78
N ASP A 389 -24.14 19.98 4.48
CA ASP A 389 -24.88 18.94 3.77
C ASP A 389 -25.79 18.17 4.73
N VAL A 390 -26.97 18.75 5.00
CA VAL A 390 -27.98 18.17 5.89
C VAL A 390 -28.52 16.85 5.34
N ASP A 391 -28.68 16.74 4.03
CA ASP A 391 -29.23 15.56 3.37
C ASP A 391 -28.28 14.35 3.57
N CYS A 392 -26.97 14.58 3.58
CA CYS A 392 -25.98 13.54 3.89
C CYS A 392 -26.10 13.03 5.33
N VAL A 393 -26.26 13.93 6.31
CA VAL A 393 -26.44 13.54 7.71
C VAL A 393 -27.75 12.76 7.91
N GLU A 394 -28.82 13.15 7.23
CA GLU A 394 -30.10 12.42 7.27
C GLU A 394 -29.97 10.99 6.71
N ARG A 395 -29.24 10.79 5.60
CA ARG A 395 -28.97 9.45 5.04
C ARG A 395 -28.12 8.59 6.00
N ILE A 396 -27.08 9.16 6.59
CA ILE A 396 -26.24 8.47 7.59
C ILE A 396 -27.08 8.04 8.80
N LEU A 397 -27.93 8.94 9.31
CA LEU A 397 -28.83 8.64 10.42
C LEU A 397 -29.83 7.54 10.06
N THR A 398 -30.38 7.56 8.85
CA THR A 398 -31.29 6.52 8.35
C THR A 398 -30.60 5.15 8.35
N HIS A 399 -29.34 5.07 7.90
CA HIS A 399 -28.57 3.82 7.97
C HIS A 399 -28.31 3.33 9.40
N PHE A 400 -28.03 4.24 10.33
CA PHE A 400 -27.87 3.90 11.75
C PHE A 400 -29.15 3.28 12.33
N LEU A 401 -30.29 3.93 12.11
CA LEU A 401 -31.59 3.46 12.61
C LEU A 401 -32.00 2.12 12.01
N HIS A 402 -31.78 1.95 10.70
CA HIS A 402 -32.03 0.68 10.03
C HIS A 402 -31.11 -0.45 10.56
N GLY A 403 -29.85 -0.15 10.88
CA GLY A 403 -28.93 -1.10 11.50
C GLY A 403 -29.40 -1.57 12.88
N LEU A 404 -29.94 -0.66 13.71
CA LEU A 404 -30.51 -1.00 15.02
C LEU A 404 -31.74 -1.91 14.88
N GLU A 405 -32.62 -1.64 13.92
CA GLU A 405 -33.81 -2.47 13.67
C GLU A 405 -33.41 -3.87 13.21
N GLN A 406 -32.40 -3.99 12.33
CA GLN A 406 -31.89 -5.29 11.89
C GLN A 406 -31.29 -6.11 13.04
N GLN A 407 -30.53 -5.48 13.94
CA GLN A 407 -29.98 -6.14 15.12
C GLN A 407 -31.08 -6.63 16.06
N ARG A 408 -32.17 -5.87 16.19
CA ARG A 408 -33.33 -6.25 17.00
C ARG A 408 -34.02 -7.49 16.43
N ILE A 409 -34.32 -7.50 15.14
CA ILE A 409 -34.99 -8.64 14.48
C ILE A 409 -34.15 -9.92 14.59
N GLN A 410 -32.81 -9.81 14.53
CA GLN A 410 -31.90 -10.95 14.70
C GLN A 410 -31.79 -11.43 16.17
N GLY A 411 -31.99 -10.54 17.14
CA GLY A 411 -31.94 -10.84 18.57
C GLY A 411 -33.24 -11.41 19.17
N GLU A 412 -34.37 -11.30 18.47
CA GLU A 412 -35.69 -11.77 18.94
C GLU A 412 -35.89 -13.30 18.91
N ASN A 413 -34.87 -14.09 18.56
CA ASN A 413 -34.93 -15.56 18.61
C ASN A 413 -34.71 -16.17 20.02
N ILE A 414 -34.48 -15.38 21.08
CA ILE A 414 -34.11 -15.91 22.41
C ILE A 414 -35.07 -15.54 23.55
N ASP A 415 -35.96 -14.54 23.44
CA ASP A 415 -36.83 -14.19 24.58
C ASP A 415 -38.26 -13.83 24.18
N ASN A 416 -39.17 -14.80 24.37
CA ASN A 416 -40.62 -14.58 24.37
C ASN A 416 -41.01 -14.00 25.74
N GLY A 417 -40.68 -12.74 25.97
CA GLY A 417 -41.04 -11.97 27.16
C GLY A 417 -41.90 -10.76 26.81
N ASP A 418 -43.09 -10.71 27.40
CA ASP A 418 -44.16 -9.73 27.26
C ASP A 418 -43.74 -8.24 27.39
N GLY A 419 -44.28 -7.38 26.52
CA GLY A 419 -44.75 -6.04 26.88
C GLY A 419 -43.75 -4.91 27.23
N VAL A 420 -43.59 -3.98 26.26
CA VAL A 420 -43.58 -2.51 26.45
C VAL A 420 -42.30 -1.81 26.94
N ASP A 421 -41.27 -2.45 27.48
CA ASP A 421 -39.99 -1.76 27.78
C ASP A 421 -38.90 -2.03 26.73
N ARG A 422 -39.05 -1.35 25.58
CA ARG A 422 -38.05 -1.28 24.50
C ARG A 422 -36.76 -0.65 25.05
N VAL A 423 -35.81 -1.48 25.49
CA VAL A 423 -34.57 -1.06 26.15
C VAL A 423 -33.86 0.03 25.33
N ARG A 424 -33.72 1.22 25.93
CA ARG A 424 -32.92 2.32 25.37
C ARG A 424 -31.49 1.82 25.16
N SER A 425 -31.00 1.84 23.92
CA SER A 425 -29.61 1.48 23.65
C SER A 425 -28.70 2.67 23.95
N PRO A 426 -27.55 2.48 24.64
CA PRO A 426 -26.60 3.56 24.87
C PRO A 426 -26.13 4.23 23.57
N ALA A 427 -25.97 3.46 22.50
CA ALA A 427 -25.62 3.97 21.17
C ALA A 427 -26.70 4.92 20.62
N LEU A 428 -27.98 4.55 20.69
CA LEU A 428 -29.09 5.39 20.24
C LEU A 428 -29.18 6.69 21.05
N MET A 429 -28.90 6.65 22.35
CA MET A 429 -28.88 7.85 23.18
C MET A 429 -27.69 8.78 22.87
N LEU A 430 -26.52 8.22 22.56
CA LEU A 430 -25.36 9.00 22.11
C LEU A 430 -25.63 9.68 20.78
N VAL A 431 -26.22 8.96 19.82
CA VAL A 431 -26.65 9.52 18.54
C VAL A 431 -27.74 10.57 18.72
N GLY A 432 -28.70 10.35 19.62
CA GLY A 432 -29.72 11.35 19.96
C GLY A 432 -29.12 12.69 20.39
N LYS A 433 -28.17 12.66 21.33
CA LYS A 433 -27.44 13.86 21.77
C LYS A 433 -26.63 14.50 20.63
N LEU A 434 -26.01 13.68 19.79
CA LEU A 434 -25.21 14.15 18.65
C LEU A 434 -26.07 14.89 17.62
N ILE A 435 -27.24 14.35 17.29
CA ILE A 435 -28.18 14.97 16.35
C ILE A 435 -28.80 16.24 16.94
N ASP A 436 -29.12 16.27 18.23
CA ASP A 436 -29.62 17.50 18.88
C ASP A 436 -28.55 18.62 18.87
N ALA A 437 -27.28 18.27 19.11
CA ALA A 437 -26.17 19.21 18.99
C ALA A 437 -25.98 19.69 17.54
N TYR A 438 -26.12 18.80 16.56
CA TYR A 438 -26.06 19.15 15.14
C TYR A 438 -27.21 20.06 14.72
N LEU A 439 -28.44 19.75 15.13
CA LEU A 439 -29.62 20.61 14.93
C LEU A 439 -29.40 22.01 15.50
N SER A 440 -28.80 22.12 16.69
CA SER A 440 -28.48 23.42 17.29
C SER A 440 -27.46 24.21 16.47
N GLU A 441 -26.48 23.56 15.86
CA GLU A 441 -25.46 24.22 15.03
C GLU A 441 -26.08 24.72 13.72
N ILE A 442 -26.80 23.84 13.00
CA ILE A 442 -27.41 24.19 11.70
C ILE A 442 -28.61 25.13 11.84
N ALA A 443 -29.22 25.22 13.02
CA ALA A 443 -30.33 26.16 13.27
C ALA A 443 -29.94 27.62 13.03
N SER A 444 -28.64 27.94 13.12
CA SER A 444 -28.10 29.27 12.86
C SER A 444 -27.95 29.61 11.37
N ASP A 445 -28.13 28.64 10.48
CA ASP A 445 -28.04 28.83 9.03
C ASP A 445 -29.33 29.47 8.49
N ALA A 446 -29.22 30.72 8.02
CA ALA A 446 -30.34 31.48 7.47
C ALA A 446 -30.94 30.86 6.19
N ASN A 447 -30.22 29.97 5.52
CA ASN A 447 -30.71 29.28 4.31
C ASN A 447 -31.36 27.92 4.63
N LEU A 448 -31.37 27.50 5.90
CA LEU A 448 -31.99 26.25 6.31
C LEU A 448 -33.52 26.35 6.32
N LYS A 449 -34.17 25.62 5.40
CA LYS A 449 -35.62 25.60 5.28
C LYS A 449 -36.32 24.92 6.46
N PRO A 450 -37.52 25.39 6.87
CA PRO A 450 -38.23 24.86 8.03
C PRO A 450 -38.63 23.40 7.84
N GLU A 451 -38.95 22.97 6.63
CA GLU A 451 -39.29 21.58 6.34
C GLU A 451 -38.10 20.65 6.58
N LYS A 452 -36.87 21.07 6.20
CA LYS A 452 -35.64 20.29 6.42
C LYS A 452 -35.30 20.22 7.90
N PHE A 453 -35.36 21.34 8.61
CA PHE A 453 -35.11 21.39 10.05
C PHE A 453 -36.10 20.48 10.81
N TYR A 454 -37.39 20.60 10.48
CA TYR A 454 -38.44 19.79 11.09
C TYR A 454 -38.28 18.30 10.79
N SER A 455 -38.01 17.91 9.54
CA SER A 455 -37.80 16.50 9.15
C SER A 455 -36.71 15.84 9.99
N LEU A 456 -35.55 16.50 10.12
CA LEU A 456 -34.44 15.99 10.90
C LEU A 456 -34.76 15.95 12.41
N ALA A 457 -35.44 16.97 12.96
CA ALA A 457 -35.85 17.02 14.37
C ALA A 457 -36.69 15.81 14.81
N ILE A 458 -37.59 15.33 13.94
CA ILE A 458 -38.51 14.22 14.21
C ILE A 458 -38.01 12.85 13.74
N SER A 459 -36.85 12.79 13.08
CA SER A 459 -36.28 11.57 12.49
C SER A 459 -35.89 10.49 13.53
N LEU A 460 -35.63 10.89 14.78
CA LEU A 460 -35.23 9.99 15.85
C LEU A 460 -36.43 9.37 16.56
N PRO A 461 -36.36 8.08 16.95
CA PRO A 461 -37.40 7.46 17.75
C PRO A 461 -37.40 8.02 19.19
N GLY A 462 -38.55 7.95 19.88
CA GLY A 462 -38.70 8.51 21.22
C GLY A 462 -37.76 7.94 22.30
N GLN A 463 -37.14 6.79 22.04
CA GLN A 463 -36.14 6.19 22.93
C GLN A 463 -34.76 6.87 22.85
N ALA A 464 -34.50 7.69 21.82
CA ALA A 464 -33.21 8.35 21.62
C ALA A 464 -32.95 9.49 22.60
N ARG A 465 -34.02 10.10 23.12
CA ARG A 465 -33.95 11.22 24.06
C ARG A 465 -34.38 10.77 25.46
N LEU A 466 -33.58 11.15 26.45
CA LEU A 466 -33.99 11.06 27.86
C LEU A 466 -34.74 12.32 28.28
N PHE A 467 -34.28 13.46 27.76
CA PHE A 467 -34.87 14.79 27.88
C PHE A 467 -34.78 15.46 26.51
N ASP A 468 -35.75 16.30 26.19
CA ASP A 468 -35.82 17.01 24.90
C ASP A 468 -35.18 18.41 24.95
N ASP A 469 -34.47 18.76 26.03
CA ASP A 469 -33.86 20.09 26.23
C ASP A 469 -32.93 20.49 25.07
N GLY A 470 -32.16 19.53 24.53
CA GLY A 470 -31.29 19.77 23.38
C GLY A 470 -32.07 20.14 22.12
N LEU A 471 -33.16 19.41 21.86
CA LEU A 471 -34.08 19.70 20.75
C LEU A 471 -34.77 21.05 20.94
N TYR A 472 -35.33 21.33 22.13
CA TYR A 472 -35.96 22.63 22.40
C TYR A 472 -34.97 23.78 22.28
N GLY A 473 -33.71 23.58 22.69
CA GLY A 473 -32.64 24.55 22.47
C GLY A 473 -32.40 24.82 20.99
N ALA A 474 -32.32 23.78 20.16
CA ALA A 474 -32.17 23.94 18.72
C ALA A 474 -33.37 24.66 18.08
N VAL A 475 -34.60 24.36 18.52
CA VAL A 475 -35.83 25.03 18.06
C VAL A 475 -35.83 26.52 18.44
N ASP A 476 -35.43 26.86 19.68
CA ASP A 476 -35.31 28.24 20.13
C ASP A 476 -34.28 29.03 19.31
N VAL A 477 -33.13 28.43 18.99
CA VAL A 477 -32.14 29.04 18.08
C VAL A 477 -32.73 29.26 16.70
N TYR A 478 -33.42 28.26 16.14
CA TYR A 478 -34.00 28.34 14.79
C TYR A 478 -35.03 29.48 14.69
N LEU A 479 -35.97 29.55 15.64
CA LEU A 479 -37.02 30.58 15.69
C LEU A 479 -36.49 32.01 15.95
N LYS A 480 -35.25 32.14 16.44
CA LYS A 480 -34.60 33.44 16.62
C LYS A 480 -33.93 33.94 15.34
N VAL A 481 -33.56 33.03 14.44
CA VAL A 481 -32.82 33.31 13.21
C VAL A 481 -33.76 33.47 12.01
N HIS A 482 -34.84 32.67 11.97
CA HIS A 482 -35.86 32.63 10.92
C HIS A 482 -37.17 33.24 11.39
#